data_AF-A0A7C4WX23-F1
#
_entry.id   AF-A0A7C4WX23-F1
#
_cell.length_a   1.000
_cell.length_b   1.000
_cell.length_c   1.000
_cell.angle_alpha   90.00
_cell.angle_beta   90.00
_cell.angle_gamma   90.00
#
_symmetry.space_group_name_H-M   'P 1'
#
loop_
_entity.id
_entity.type
_entity.pdbx_description
1 polymer ?
#
loop_
_entity_poly.entity_id
_entity_poly.type
_entity_poly.pdbx_seq_one_letter_code
_entity_poly.pdbx_strand_id
1 'polypeptide(L)'
;MKTILQALGILLRPYRQALLIGAVAFLIGLAGGLIYGWYIAPVEWTDAAPVDLRVDYRANYLRLLADAVRAGFLRPEESVGWLGQRWHPREAAGEIRRLAQQETDIARRGAMERLAEVWEQAPAPSAPARGGGIPTPCLIGLAGLALVGIGAFWLLRRPASMAVPRRPVPAAAPAGLSVAPTAPERPIPVEAYPETWEPPLSQHQVTYKLGDDHFDLSFPIELPNGEFLGEYGVGISET
;
A
#
# COMPACT_ATOMS: atom_id res chain seq x y z
N MET A 1 8.63 -26.24 39.19
CA MET A 1 7.75 -25.60 38.18
C MET A 1 6.56 -24.84 38.77
N LYS A 2 5.77 -25.40 39.70
CA LYS A 2 4.60 -24.70 40.31
C LYS A 2 4.94 -23.37 41.01
N THR A 3 6.08 -23.28 41.68
CA THR A 3 6.52 -22.08 42.40
C THR A 3 6.93 -20.93 41.49
N ILE A 4 7.52 -21.21 40.33
CA ILE A 4 7.93 -20.19 39.34
C ILE A 4 6.69 -19.61 38.65
N LEU A 5 5.70 -20.44 38.28
CA LEU A 5 4.42 -19.94 37.76
C LEU A 5 3.64 -19.10 38.78
N GLN A 6 3.69 -19.47 40.07
CA GLN A 6 3.03 -18.70 41.13
C GLN A 6 3.73 -17.34 41.38
N ALA A 7 5.06 -17.32 41.39
CA ALA A 7 5.83 -16.07 41.52
C ALA A 7 5.60 -15.15 40.31
N LEU A 8 5.56 -15.70 39.09
CA LEU A 8 5.25 -14.98 37.86
C LEU A 8 3.82 -14.40 37.89
N GLY A 9 2.84 -15.18 38.35
CA GLY A 9 1.45 -14.72 38.50
C GLY A 9 1.25 -13.60 39.53
N ILE A 10 2.09 -13.54 40.57
CA ILE A 10 2.09 -12.45 41.57
C ILE A 10 2.79 -11.20 41.02
N LEU A 11 3.89 -11.38 40.26
CA LEU A 11 4.64 -10.29 39.64
C LEU A 11 3.86 -9.61 38.49
N LEU A 12 3.11 -10.39 37.71
CA LEU A 12 2.24 -9.89 36.63
C LEU A 12 0.86 -9.44 37.11
N ARG A 13 0.47 -9.72 38.35
CA ARG A 13 -0.82 -9.29 38.92
C ARG A 13 -1.09 -7.77 38.79
N PRO A 14 -0.13 -6.86 39.07
CA PRO A 14 -0.32 -5.42 38.83
C PRO A 14 -0.31 -5.07 37.34
N TYR A 15 0.47 -5.78 36.51
CA TYR A 15 0.54 -5.54 35.07
C TYR A 15 -0.67 -6.08 34.31
N ARG A 16 -1.39 -7.08 34.83
CA ARG A 16 -2.58 -7.66 34.20
C ARG A 16 -3.69 -6.63 34.02
N GLN A 17 -3.86 -5.72 34.98
CA GLN A 17 -4.81 -4.62 34.86
C GLN A 17 -4.36 -3.59 33.82
N ALA A 18 -3.08 -3.20 33.83
CA ALA A 18 -2.54 -2.32 32.81
C ALA A 18 -2.64 -2.91 31.39
N LEU A 19 -2.41 -4.22 31.25
CA LEU A 19 -2.46 -4.93 29.98
C LEU A 19 -3.91 -5.10 29.48
N LEU A 20 -4.87 -5.36 30.37
CA LEU A 20 -6.29 -5.35 30.03
C LEU A 20 -6.78 -3.95 29.62
N ILE A 21 -6.38 -2.91 30.34
CA ILE A 21 -6.72 -1.52 29.98
C ILE A 21 -6.11 -1.15 28.64
N GLY A 22 -4.84 -1.51 28.39
CA GLY A 22 -4.18 -1.32 27.11
C GLY A 22 -4.87 -2.06 25.97
N ALA A 23 -5.26 -3.32 26.18
CA ALA A 23 -5.98 -4.10 25.18
C ALA A 23 -7.35 -3.50 24.86
N VAL A 24 -8.11 -3.07 25.89
CA VAL A 24 -9.42 -2.42 25.68
C VAL A 24 -9.26 -1.08 24.95
N ALA A 25 -8.27 -0.26 25.33
CA ALA A 25 -7.98 1.00 24.64
C ALA A 25 -7.59 0.78 23.18
N PHE A 26 -6.77 -0.25 22.89
CA PHE A 26 -6.41 -0.64 21.53
C PHE A 26 -7.63 -1.07 20.71
N LEU A 27 -8.50 -1.91 21.28
CA LEU A 27 -9.72 -2.37 20.59
C LEU A 27 -10.68 -1.22 20.29
N ILE A 28 -10.83 -0.27 21.22
CA ILE A 28 -11.64 0.93 21.01
C ILE A 28 -11.03 1.80 19.90
N GLY A 29 -9.71 1.97 19.90
CA GLY A 29 -8.99 2.70 18.85
C GLY A 29 -9.14 2.05 17.47
N LEU A 30 -9.00 0.73 17.40
CA LEU A 30 -9.16 -0.05 16.17
C LEU A 30 -10.59 0.05 15.63
N ALA A 31 -11.59 -0.15 16.49
CA ALA A 31 -13.00 -0.02 16.11
C ALA A 31 -13.33 1.40 15.65
N GLY A 32 -12.84 2.42 16.36
CA GLY A 32 -13.01 3.82 15.98
C GLY A 32 -12.36 4.14 14.62
N GLY A 33 -11.14 3.65 14.39
CA GLY A 33 -10.45 3.80 13.11
C GLY A 33 -11.20 3.13 11.95
N LEU A 34 -11.77 1.95 12.19
CA LEU A 34 -12.55 1.22 11.18
C LEU A 34 -13.87 1.94 10.85
N ILE A 35 -14.60 2.44 11.87
CA ILE A 35 -15.82 3.23 11.66
C ILE A 35 -15.51 4.52 10.90
N TYR A 36 -14.40 5.17 11.21
CA TYR A 36 -13.96 6.36 10.51
C TYR A 36 -13.67 6.08 9.03
N GLY A 37 -12.87 5.05 8.74
CA GLY A 37 -12.54 4.66 7.37
C GLY A 37 -13.73 4.16 6.55
N TRP A 38 -14.79 3.65 7.20
CA TRP A 38 -15.96 3.12 6.50
C TRP A 38 -17.09 4.13 6.32
N TYR A 39 -17.34 4.99 7.31
CA TYR A 39 -18.52 5.87 7.32
C TYR A 39 -18.21 7.35 7.08
N ILE A 40 -17.05 7.84 7.53
CA ILE A 40 -16.71 9.27 7.45
C ILE A 40 -15.90 9.57 6.18
N ALA A 41 -15.00 8.67 5.81
CA ALA A 41 -14.20 8.78 4.59
C ALA A 41 -14.27 7.46 3.81
N PRO A 42 -15.44 7.11 3.25
CA PRO A 42 -15.56 5.91 2.45
C PRO A 42 -14.57 5.95 1.29
N VAL A 43 -13.96 4.81 0.97
CA VAL A 43 -13.05 4.69 -0.17
C VAL A 43 -13.88 4.79 -1.45
N GLU A 44 -13.71 5.90 -2.16
CA GLU A 44 -14.25 6.05 -3.51
C GLU A 44 -13.32 5.33 -4.49
N TRP A 45 -13.82 4.26 -5.10
CA TRP A 45 -13.14 3.60 -6.21
C TRP A 45 -13.44 4.38 -7.48
N THR A 46 -12.43 5.04 -8.05
CA THR A 46 -12.54 5.69 -9.36
C THR A 46 -12.04 4.76 -10.44
N ASP A 47 -12.77 4.63 -11.54
CA ASP A 47 -12.36 3.80 -12.68
C ASP A 47 -10.96 4.21 -13.19
N ALA A 48 -10.15 3.20 -13.53
CA ALA A 48 -8.86 3.42 -14.16
C ALA A 48 -9.08 4.06 -15.54
N ALA A 49 -8.39 5.17 -15.79
CA ALA A 49 -8.50 5.88 -17.06
C ALA A 49 -7.29 5.54 -17.96
N PRO A 50 -7.39 5.72 -19.28
CA PRO A 50 -6.26 5.43 -20.18
C PRO A 50 -4.96 6.21 -19.87
N VAL A 51 -5.05 7.31 -19.12
CA VAL A 51 -3.90 8.07 -18.61
C VAL A 51 -3.08 7.30 -17.56
N ASP A 52 -3.71 6.36 -16.85
CA ASP A 52 -3.06 5.55 -15.80
C ASP A 52 -2.21 4.42 -16.39
N LEU A 53 -2.28 4.18 -17.72
CA LEU A 53 -1.40 3.22 -18.36
C LEU A 53 0.05 3.70 -18.37
N ARG A 54 0.97 2.73 -18.22
CA ARG A 54 2.39 2.93 -18.50
C ARG A 54 2.57 3.53 -19.89
N VAL A 55 3.58 4.40 -20.04
CA VAL A 55 3.87 5.17 -21.26
C VAL A 55 3.83 4.32 -22.53
N ASP A 56 4.45 3.14 -22.51
CA ASP A 56 4.51 2.24 -23.67
C ASP A 56 3.11 1.70 -24.05
N TYR A 57 2.30 1.32 -23.07
CA TYR A 57 0.93 0.84 -23.32
C TYR A 57 -0.01 1.96 -23.74
N ARG A 58 0.19 3.16 -23.23
CA ARG A 58 -0.56 4.35 -23.66
C ARG A 58 -0.32 4.64 -25.14
N ALA A 59 0.92 4.56 -25.61
CA ALA A 59 1.21 4.70 -27.04
C ALA A 59 0.53 3.61 -27.88
N ASN A 60 0.54 2.35 -27.42
CA ASN A 60 -0.15 1.26 -28.10
C ASN A 60 -1.68 1.40 -28.10
N TYR A 61 -2.25 1.86 -27.00
CA TYR A 61 -3.69 2.15 -26.90
C TYR A 61 -4.10 3.21 -27.92
N LEU A 62 -3.35 4.31 -28.05
CA LEU A 62 -3.65 5.37 -29.01
C LEU A 62 -3.51 4.89 -30.46
N ARG A 63 -2.52 4.02 -30.76
CA ARG A 63 -2.40 3.38 -32.07
C ARG A 63 -3.56 2.43 -32.37
N LEU A 64 -3.98 1.63 -31.40
CA LEU A 64 -5.13 0.73 -31.52
C LEU A 64 -6.41 1.53 -31.79
N LEU A 65 -6.60 2.64 -31.08
CA LEU A 65 -7.73 3.54 -31.26
C LEU A 65 -7.75 4.11 -32.69
N ALA A 66 -6.58 4.53 -33.20
CA ALA A 66 -6.45 5.00 -34.57
C ALA A 66 -6.74 3.89 -35.59
N ASP A 67 -6.32 2.66 -35.33
CA ASP A 67 -6.64 1.51 -36.18
C ASP A 67 -8.14 1.18 -36.16
N ALA A 68 -8.81 1.29 -35.01
CA ALA A 68 -10.26 1.11 -34.90
C ALA A 68 -11.02 2.19 -35.69
N VAL A 69 -10.57 3.45 -35.63
CA VAL A 69 -11.12 4.56 -36.44
C VAL A 69 -10.88 4.33 -37.93
N ARG A 70 -9.69 3.88 -38.31
CA ARG A 70 -9.33 3.57 -39.69
C ARG A 70 -10.17 2.42 -40.25
N ALA A 71 -10.42 1.39 -39.44
CA ALA A 71 -11.25 0.24 -39.79
C ALA A 71 -12.76 0.55 -39.78
N GLY A 72 -13.17 1.73 -39.27
CA GLY A 72 -14.56 2.14 -39.18
C GLY A 72 -15.33 1.50 -38.02
N PHE A 73 -14.64 0.81 -37.09
CA PHE A 73 -15.26 0.25 -35.88
C PHE A 73 -15.56 1.31 -34.83
N LEU A 74 -14.83 2.43 -34.85
CA LEU A 74 -14.98 3.51 -33.90
C LEU A 74 -15.12 4.84 -34.63
N ARG A 75 -16.12 5.62 -34.25
CA ARG A 75 -16.25 7.01 -34.69
C ARG A 75 -15.35 7.91 -33.82
N PRO A 76 -14.54 8.82 -34.40
CA PRO A 76 -13.68 9.72 -33.63
C PRO A 76 -14.44 10.48 -32.52
N GLU A 77 -15.68 10.86 -32.77
CA GLU A 77 -16.53 11.60 -31.84
C GLU A 77 -16.89 10.78 -30.59
N GLU A 78 -17.05 9.47 -30.74
CA GLU A 78 -17.37 8.56 -29.62
C GLU A 78 -16.15 8.29 -28.74
N SER A 79 -14.95 8.39 -29.31
CA SER A 79 -13.70 8.10 -28.61
C SER A 79 -13.41 9.07 -27.45
N VAL A 80 -14.03 10.27 -27.45
CA VAL A 80 -13.91 11.24 -26.36
C VAL A 80 -14.42 10.68 -25.04
N GLY A 81 -15.49 9.87 -25.07
CA GLY A 81 -16.03 9.23 -23.87
C GLY A 81 -15.07 8.23 -23.23
N TRP A 82 -14.07 7.76 -23.97
CA TRP A 82 -13.15 6.70 -23.55
C TRP A 82 -11.92 7.26 -22.83
N LEU A 83 -11.69 8.58 -22.88
CA LEU A 83 -10.60 9.28 -22.16
C LEU A 83 -10.71 9.18 -20.64
N GLY A 84 -11.92 8.95 -20.12
CA GLY A 84 -12.23 9.04 -18.71
C GLY A 84 -12.17 10.48 -18.19
N GLN A 85 -12.37 10.65 -16.89
CA GLN A 85 -12.46 11.99 -16.27
C GLN A 85 -11.08 12.59 -15.95
N ARG A 86 -10.03 11.76 -15.89
CA ARG A 86 -8.70 12.13 -15.42
C ARG A 86 -7.75 12.56 -16.53
N TRP A 87 -8.00 12.15 -17.78
CA TRP A 87 -7.17 12.56 -18.91
C TRP A 87 -7.76 13.79 -19.58
N HIS A 88 -7.04 14.92 -19.51
CA HIS A 88 -7.50 16.14 -20.15
C HIS A 88 -7.48 15.99 -21.69
N PRO A 89 -8.59 16.24 -22.42
CA PRO A 89 -8.68 15.98 -23.85
C PRO A 89 -7.60 16.67 -24.69
N ARG A 90 -7.26 17.93 -24.35
CA ARG A 90 -6.18 18.67 -25.03
C ARG A 90 -4.79 18.08 -24.81
N GLU A 91 -4.52 17.54 -23.62
CA GLU A 91 -3.23 16.89 -23.34
C GLU A 91 -3.12 15.58 -24.11
N ALA A 92 -4.21 14.79 -24.11
CA ALA A 92 -4.31 13.56 -24.87
C ALA A 92 -4.16 13.79 -26.39
N ALA A 93 -4.79 14.84 -26.93
CA ALA A 93 -4.62 15.26 -28.33
C ALA A 93 -3.15 15.62 -28.65
N GLY A 94 -2.48 16.33 -27.75
CA GLY A 94 -1.06 16.65 -27.88
C GLY A 94 -0.18 15.41 -27.91
N GLU A 95 -0.50 14.39 -27.11
CA GLU A 95 0.21 13.12 -27.10
C GLU A 95 -0.01 12.31 -28.39
N ILE A 96 -1.25 12.25 -28.89
CA ILE A 96 -1.56 11.63 -30.19
C ILE A 96 -0.74 12.27 -31.31
N ARG A 97 -0.68 13.62 -31.38
CA ARG A 97 0.09 14.32 -32.43
C ARG A 97 1.57 13.99 -32.39
N ARG A 98 2.17 13.93 -31.20
CA ARG A 98 3.58 13.54 -31.05
C ARG A 98 3.82 12.13 -31.55
N LEU A 99 2.92 11.19 -31.25
CA LEU A 99 3.01 9.82 -31.74
C LEU A 99 2.77 9.74 -33.25
N ALA A 100 1.84 10.52 -33.80
CA ALA A 100 1.54 10.58 -35.22
C ALA A 100 2.76 11.06 -36.04
N GLN A 101 3.53 12.02 -35.53
CA GLN A 101 4.78 12.49 -36.15
C GLN A 101 5.86 11.39 -36.24
N GLN A 102 5.84 10.42 -35.33
CA GLN A 102 6.78 9.30 -35.30
C GLN A 102 6.28 8.09 -36.08
N GLU A 103 5.01 8.05 -36.45
CA GLU A 103 4.38 6.90 -37.10
C GLU A 103 4.75 6.85 -38.59
N THR A 104 5.18 5.70 -39.09
CA THR A 104 5.61 5.54 -40.51
C THR A 104 4.42 5.33 -41.45
N ASP A 105 3.34 4.73 -40.94
CA ASP A 105 2.11 4.47 -41.71
C ASP A 105 1.29 5.76 -41.90
N ILE A 106 1.17 6.21 -43.16
CA ILE A 106 0.42 7.40 -43.54
C ILE A 106 -1.07 7.29 -43.20
N ALA A 107 -1.67 6.10 -43.37
CA ALA A 107 -3.08 5.89 -43.11
C ALA A 107 -3.38 5.93 -41.60
N ARG A 108 -2.53 5.30 -40.78
CA ARG A 108 -2.65 5.39 -39.32
C ARG A 108 -2.39 6.81 -38.84
N ARG A 109 -1.37 7.48 -39.35
CA ARG A 109 -1.08 8.89 -39.04
C ARG A 109 -2.30 9.78 -39.30
N GLY A 110 -2.96 9.62 -40.45
CA GLY A 110 -4.19 10.35 -40.77
C GLY A 110 -5.37 10.05 -39.85
N ALA A 111 -5.49 8.82 -39.34
CA ALA A 111 -6.48 8.48 -38.32
C ALA A 111 -6.15 9.09 -36.95
N MET A 112 -4.88 9.12 -36.57
CA MET A 112 -4.40 9.76 -35.35
C MET A 112 -4.66 11.28 -35.38
N GLU A 113 -4.38 11.97 -36.49
CA GLU A 113 -4.64 13.41 -36.60
C GLU A 113 -6.14 13.74 -36.46
N ARG A 114 -7.03 12.94 -37.07
CA ARG A 114 -8.48 13.10 -36.91
C ARG A 114 -8.93 12.90 -35.46
N LEU A 115 -8.39 11.91 -34.76
CA LEU A 115 -8.66 11.70 -33.34
C LEU A 115 -8.20 12.91 -32.51
N ALA A 116 -6.98 13.40 -32.76
CA ALA A 116 -6.44 14.54 -32.05
C ALA A 116 -7.27 15.81 -32.27
N GLU A 117 -7.76 16.05 -33.48
CA GLU A 117 -8.62 17.18 -33.79
C GLU A 117 -9.93 17.16 -33.00
N VAL A 118 -10.60 15.99 -32.95
CA VAL A 118 -11.84 15.83 -32.18
C VAL A 118 -11.59 16.00 -30.67
N TRP A 119 -10.49 15.45 -30.15
CA TRP A 119 -10.16 15.55 -28.73
C TRP A 119 -9.76 16.95 -28.30
N GLU A 120 -9.14 17.74 -29.19
CA GLU A 120 -8.79 19.13 -28.89
C GLU A 120 -10.04 20.03 -28.76
N GLN A 121 -11.07 19.73 -29.55
CA GLN A 121 -12.35 20.44 -29.54
C GLN A 121 -13.29 19.96 -28.42
N ALA A 122 -12.99 18.83 -27.78
CA ALA A 122 -13.80 18.30 -26.70
C ALA A 122 -13.78 19.24 -25.47
N PRO A 123 -14.93 19.41 -24.80
CA PRO A 123 -15.01 20.20 -23.57
C PRO A 123 -14.13 19.57 -22.48
N ALA A 124 -13.48 20.42 -21.67
CA ALA A 124 -12.67 19.96 -20.56
C ALA A 124 -13.53 19.18 -19.54
N PRO A 125 -13.02 18.09 -18.95
CA PRO A 125 -13.73 17.36 -17.92
C PRO A 125 -13.97 18.28 -16.72
N SER A 126 -15.18 18.23 -16.17
CA SER A 126 -15.52 18.90 -14.93
C SER A 126 -14.65 18.35 -13.81
N ALA A 127 -13.83 19.21 -13.20
CA ALA A 127 -13.01 18.81 -12.06
C ALA A 127 -13.93 18.23 -10.96
N PRO A 128 -13.57 17.09 -10.35
CA PRO A 128 -14.33 16.56 -9.22
C PRO A 128 -14.37 17.63 -8.13
N ALA A 129 -15.52 17.79 -7.48
CA ALA A 129 -15.68 18.71 -6.36
C ALA A 129 -14.64 18.34 -5.30
N ARG A 130 -13.56 19.12 -5.23
CA ARG A 130 -12.47 18.88 -4.29
C ARG A 130 -13.03 19.21 -2.91
N GLY A 131 -13.49 18.18 -2.19
CA GLY A 131 -13.79 18.22 -0.76
C GLY A 131 -12.51 18.43 0.05
N GLY A 132 -11.82 19.55 -0.19
CA GLY A 132 -10.52 19.89 0.36
C GLY A 132 -10.69 20.62 1.69
N GLY A 133 -11.08 19.89 2.72
CA GLY A 133 -11.02 20.34 4.10
C GLY A 133 -10.82 19.12 4.98
N ILE A 134 -9.95 19.22 5.99
CA ILE A 134 -9.88 18.19 7.04
C ILE A 134 -11.30 18.09 7.59
N PRO A 135 -12.00 16.95 7.41
CA PRO A 135 -13.40 16.88 7.78
C PRO A 135 -13.48 17.15 9.28
N THR A 136 -14.37 18.05 9.70
CA THR A 136 -14.62 18.43 11.09
C THR A 136 -14.64 17.24 12.08
N PRO A 137 -15.15 16.04 11.73
CA PRO A 137 -15.03 14.85 12.60
C PRO A 137 -13.59 14.41 12.90
N CYS A 138 -12.61 14.67 12.02
CA CYS A 138 -11.20 14.34 12.25
C CYS A 138 -10.57 15.22 13.34
N LEU A 139 -10.96 16.49 13.43
CA LEU A 139 -10.53 17.39 14.51
C LEU A 139 -11.15 16.98 15.86
N ILE A 140 -12.43 16.56 15.84
CA ILE A 140 -13.13 16.09 17.05
C ILE A 140 -12.56 14.75 17.53
N GLY A 141 -12.25 13.82 16.61
CA GLY A 141 -11.60 12.55 16.92
C GLY A 141 -10.20 12.73 17.51
N LEU A 142 -9.40 13.64 16.96
CA LEU A 142 -8.05 13.94 17.45
C LEU A 142 -8.10 14.64 18.82
N ALA A 143 -9.04 15.57 19.02
CA ALA A 143 -9.27 16.21 20.32
C ALA A 143 -9.74 15.19 21.38
N GLY A 144 -10.63 14.26 21.00
CA GLY A 144 -11.07 13.17 21.87
C GLY A 144 -9.94 12.23 22.27
N LEU A 145 -9.10 11.82 21.31
CA LEU A 145 -7.92 10.99 21.59
C LEU A 145 -6.91 11.71 22.48
N ALA A 146 -6.68 13.01 22.25
CA ALA A 146 -5.82 13.84 23.08
C ALA A 146 -6.35 13.94 24.52
N LEU A 147 -7.66 14.13 24.71
CA LEU A 147 -8.28 14.17 26.04
C LEU A 147 -8.19 12.82 26.77
N VAL A 148 -8.38 11.70 26.07
CA VAL A 148 -8.20 10.36 26.64
C VAL A 148 -6.74 10.12 27.03
N GLY A 149 -5.79 10.52 26.18
CA GLY A 149 -4.35 10.45 26.46
C GLY A 149 -3.94 11.30 27.66
N ILE A 150 -4.45 12.54 27.75
CA ILE A 150 -4.25 13.43 28.91
C ILE A 150 -4.87 12.83 30.17
N GLY A 151 -6.09 12.29 30.08
CA GLY A 151 -6.78 11.64 31.20
C GLY A 151 -6.03 10.41 31.72
N ALA A 152 -5.56 9.54 30.83
CA ALA A 152 -4.74 8.39 31.17
C ALA A 152 -3.41 8.82 31.80
N PHE A 153 -2.71 9.80 31.21
CA PHE A 153 -1.48 10.35 31.77
C PHE A 153 -1.67 10.93 33.17
N TRP A 154 -2.76 11.65 33.40
CA TRP A 154 -3.09 12.22 34.71
C TRP A 154 -3.42 11.11 35.73
N LEU A 155 -4.12 10.06 35.31
CA LEU A 155 -4.44 8.90 36.15
C LEU A 155 -3.19 8.09 36.53
N LEU A 156 -2.26 7.91 35.59
CA LEU A 156 -0.96 7.24 35.81
C LEU A 156 0.00 8.10 36.65
N ARG A 157 -0.16 9.42 36.65
CA ARG A 157 0.62 10.35 37.48
C ARG A 157 0.01 10.63 38.85
N ARG A 158 -1.17 10.10 39.19
CA ARG A 158 -1.67 10.21 40.56
C ARG A 158 -0.70 9.46 41.46
N PRO A 159 -0.02 10.16 42.40
CA PRO A 159 0.85 9.47 43.33
C PRO A 159 -0.02 8.50 44.12
N ALA A 160 0.27 7.20 44.01
CA ALA A 160 -0.30 6.22 44.92
C ALA A 160 0.19 6.62 46.32
N SER A 161 -0.65 7.32 47.07
CA SER A 161 -0.45 7.64 48.48
C SER A 161 -0.57 6.35 49.28
N MET A 162 0.37 5.42 49.08
CA MET A 162 0.66 4.40 50.06
C MET A 162 1.38 5.10 51.21
N ALA A 163 0.59 5.51 52.20
CA ALA A 163 1.09 5.85 53.52
C ALA A 163 1.76 4.61 54.12
N VAL A 164 3.07 4.49 53.90
CA VAL A 164 3.94 3.57 54.65
C VAL A 164 4.36 4.29 55.93
N PRO A 165 4.08 3.78 57.14
CA PRO A 165 4.60 4.37 58.35
C PRO A 165 6.10 4.10 58.42
N ARG A 166 6.92 5.14 58.29
CA ARG A 166 8.38 5.07 58.46
C ARG A 166 8.77 5.33 59.92
N ARG A 167 9.42 4.35 60.54
CA ARG A 167 10.19 4.51 61.79
C ARG A 167 11.55 5.16 61.44
N PRO A 168 12.04 6.16 62.19
CA PRO A 168 13.26 6.88 61.83
C PRO A 168 14.51 6.11 62.29
N VAL A 169 15.52 6.02 61.41
CA VAL A 169 16.91 5.64 61.74
C VAL A 169 17.82 6.72 61.14
N PRO A 170 18.90 7.16 61.83
CA PRO A 170 19.67 8.33 61.45
C PRO A 170 20.51 8.15 60.18
N ALA A 171 20.77 9.30 59.55
CA ALA A 171 21.49 9.46 58.30
C ALA A 171 23.00 9.19 58.40
N ALA A 172 23.54 8.57 57.36
CA ALA A 172 24.92 8.71 56.94
C ALA A 172 24.94 9.03 55.44
N ALA A 173 25.63 10.12 55.08
CA ALA A 173 25.81 10.64 53.71
C ALA A 173 27.18 10.18 53.15
N PRO A 174 27.62 10.60 51.95
CA PRO A 174 27.35 9.92 50.67
C PRO A 174 28.64 9.54 49.89
N ALA A 175 28.52 8.61 48.93
CA ALA A 175 29.47 8.39 47.80
C ALA A 175 28.77 7.44 46.81
N GLY A 176 28.75 7.55 45.49
CA GLY A 176 29.22 8.48 44.46
C GLY A 176 28.89 7.78 43.11
N LEU A 177 28.49 8.55 42.09
CA LEU A 177 28.65 8.39 40.61
C LEU A 177 28.77 6.96 40.01
N SER A 178 28.22 6.54 38.87
CA SER A 178 27.57 7.14 37.69
C SER A 178 27.18 5.94 36.80
N VAL A 179 25.99 5.92 36.17
CA VAL A 179 25.63 4.87 35.20
C VAL A 179 25.79 5.44 33.80
N ALA A 180 26.69 4.84 33.03
CA ALA A 180 27.02 5.21 31.65
C ALA A 180 25.84 4.93 30.69
N PRO A 181 25.72 5.68 29.56
CA PRO A 181 24.70 5.43 28.56
C PRO A 181 24.98 4.14 27.79
N THR A 182 23.93 3.34 27.57
CA THR A 182 23.94 2.15 26.73
C THR A 182 24.24 2.53 25.27
N ALA A 183 25.20 1.83 24.66
CA ALA A 183 25.57 1.99 23.26
C ALA A 183 24.45 1.51 22.31
N PRO A 184 24.27 2.11 21.13
CA PRO A 184 23.30 1.65 20.15
C PRO A 184 23.73 0.33 19.49
N GLU A 185 22.74 -0.52 19.25
CA GLU A 185 22.83 -1.81 18.57
C GLU A 185 23.31 -1.63 17.12
N ARG A 186 24.27 -2.45 16.68
CA ARG A 186 24.82 -2.38 15.32
C ARG A 186 23.79 -2.92 14.32
N PRO A 187 23.58 -2.27 13.17
CA PRO A 187 22.76 -2.82 12.12
C PRO A 187 23.43 -4.05 11.52
N ILE A 188 22.64 -5.11 11.36
CA ILE A 188 22.99 -6.31 10.59
C ILE A 188 23.28 -5.90 9.15
N PRO A 189 24.42 -6.30 8.55
CA PRO A 189 24.68 -6.05 7.13
C PRO A 189 23.63 -6.78 6.30
N VAL A 190 22.92 -6.03 5.44
CA VAL A 190 22.17 -6.62 4.33
C VAL A 190 23.23 -7.17 3.38
N GLU A 191 23.29 -8.49 3.24
CA GLU A 191 24.13 -9.13 2.23
C GLU A 191 23.75 -8.58 0.85
N ALA A 192 24.72 -7.96 0.19
CA ALA A 192 24.56 -7.50 -1.17
C ALA A 192 24.33 -8.72 -2.07
N TYR A 193 23.24 -8.69 -2.83
CA TYR A 193 23.01 -9.66 -3.89
C TYR A 193 24.23 -9.67 -4.82
N PRO A 194 24.89 -10.82 -5.05
CA PRO A 194 26.03 -10.88 -5.94
C PRO A 194 25.61 -10.48 -7.36
N GLU A 195 26.36 -9.58 -8.00
CA GLU A 195 26.09 -9.13 -9.37
C GLU A 195 26.30 -10.24 -10.42
N THR A 196 26.92 -11.35 -10.02
CA THR A 196 27.11 -12.56 -10.83
C THR A 196 26.02 -13.58 -10.52
N TRP A 197 25.11 -13.76 -11.48
CA TRP A 197 24.09 -14.79 -11.45
C TRP A 197 24.74 -16.17 -11.50
N GLU A 198 24.60 -16.95 -10.43
CA GLU A 198 24.85 -18.39 -10.47
C GLU A 198 23.88 -19.07 -11.45
N PRO A 199 24.26 -20.20 -12.06
CA PRO A 199 23.35 -20.94 -12.94
C PRO A 199 22.06 -21.31 -12.20
N PRO A 200 20.90 -21.33 -12.88
CA PRO A 200 19.62 -21.58 -12.25
C PRO A 200 19.60 -22.96 -11.60
N LEU A 201 19.08 -23.05 -10.37
CA LEU A 201 18.96 -24.30 -9.62
C LEU A 201 18.04 -25.32 -10.33
N SER A 202 17.03 -24.83 -11.05
CA SER A 202 16.13 -25.63 -11.88
C SER A 202 15.63 -24.83 -13.08
N GLN A 203 15.51 -25.49 -14.24
CA GLN A 203 14.95 -24.91 -15.47
C GLN A 203 14.15 -25.97 -16.21
N HIS A 204 12.89 -25.67 -16.49
CA HIS A 204 11.97 -26.55 -17.22
C HIS A 204 11.41 -25.82 -18.44
N GLN A 205 11.43 -26.49 -19.60
CA GLN A 205 10.78 -26.00 -20.81
C GLN A 205 9.46 -26.72 -20.98
N VAL A 206 8.37 -25.95 -21.06
CA VAL A 206 7.01 -26.47 -21.25
C VAL A 206 6.41 -25.95 -22.55
N THR A 207 5.51 -26.71 -23.15
CA THR A 207 4.81 -26.31 -24.38
C THR A 207 3.33 -26.24 -24.10
N TYR A 208 2.75 -25.05 -24.28
CA TYR A 208 1.31 -24.83 -24.22
C TYR A 208 0.67 -25.18 -25.57
N LYS A 209 -0.51 -25.81 -25.53
CA LYS A 209 -1.34 -26.03 -26.70
C LYS A 209 -2.57 -25.12 -26.61
N LEU A 210 -2.79 -24.29 -27.62
CA LEU A 210 -3.94 -23.39 -27.71
C LEU A 210 -5.26 -24.15 -27.48
N GLY A 211 -6.09 -23.64 -26.57
CA GLY A 211 -7.34 -24.28 -26.13
C GLY A 211 -7.20 -25.38 -25.08
N ASP A 212 -6.03 -25.52 -24.43
CA ASP A 212 -5.88 -26.38 -23.25
C ASP A 212 -6.24 -25.60 -21.97
N ASP A 213 -7.52 -25.69 -21.57
CA ASP A 213 -8.04 -25.01 -20.39
C ASP A 213 -7.56 -25.62 -19.05
N HIS A 214 -6.85 -26.75 -19.11
CA HIS A 214 -6.33 -27.47 -17.92
C HIS A 214 -4.82 -27.35 -17.79
N PHE A 215 -4.22 -26.37 -18.45
CA PHE A 215 -2.79 -26.15 -18.39
C PHE A 215 -2.37 -25.52 -17.06
N ASP A 216 -2.00 -26.37 -16.09
CA ASP A 216 -1.43 -25.99 -14.79
C ASP A 216 -0.33 -26.99 -14.41
N LEU A 217 0.93 -26.58 -14.57
CA LEU A 217 2.11 -27.42 -14.33
C LEU A 217 2.88 -26.89 -13.13
N SER A 218 3.25 -27.77 -12.21
CA SER A 218 4.07 -27.46 -11.03
C SER A 218 5.36 -28.29 -11.01
N PHE A 219 6.46 -27.65 -10.62
CA PHE A 219 7.81 -28.22 -10.58
C PHE A 219 8.44 -28.01 -9.21
N PRO A 220 9.04 -29.05 -8.62
CA PRO A 220 9.76 -28.91 -7.35
C PRO A 220 11.11 -28.21 -7.54
N ILE A 221 11.56 -27.56 -6.49
CA ILE A 221 12.90 -26.98 -6.35
C ILE A 221 13.62 -27.84 -5.31
N GLU A 222 14.59 -28.61 -5.77
CA GLU A 222 15.39 -29.51 -4.91
C GLU A 222 16.87 -29.15 -5.03
N LEU A 223 17.57 -29.27 -3.90
CA LEU A 223 19.03 -29.20 -3.87
C LEU A 223 19.64 -30.50 -4.41
N PRO A 224 20.92 -30.51 -4.83
CA PRO A 224 21.61 -31.72 -5.29
C PRO A 224 21.66 -32.86 -4.26
N ASN A 225 21.43 -32.56 -2.97
CA ASN A 225 21.34 -33.53 -1.88
C ASN A 225 19.93 -34.14 -1.71
N GLY A 226 18.96 -33.75 -2.54
CA GLY A 226 17.55 -34.17 -2.47
C GLY A 226 16.71 -33.42 -1.43
N GLU A 227 17.21 -32.33 -0.85
CA GLU A 227 16.43 -31.48 0.05
C GLU A 227 15.46 -30.58 -0.73
N PHE A 228 14.19 -30.64 -0.34
CA PHE A 228 13.11 -29.86 -0.95
C PHE A 228 13.11 -28.42 -0.42
N LEU A 229 13.20 -27.45 -1.32
CA LEU A 229 13.19 -26.01 -1.02
C LEU A 229 11.87 -25.32 -1.33
N GLY A 230 11.03 -25.90 -2.17
CA GLY A 230 9.75 -25.31 -2.57
C GLY A 230 9.30 -25.79 -3.95
N GLU A 231 8.28 -25.15 -4.51
CA GLU A 231 7.76 -25.45 -5.84
C GLU A 231 7.45 -24.16 -6.61
N TYR A 232 7.52 -24.23 -7.93
CA TYR A 232 7.07 -23.16 -8.82
C TYR A 232 6.22 -23.77 -9.93
N GLY A 233 5.25 -23.00 -10.43
CA GLY A 233 4.32 -23.47 -11.44
C GLY A 233 4.04 -22.46 -12.53
N VAL A 234 3.42 -22.94 -13.59
CA VAL A 234 2.96 -22.16 -14.74
C VAL A 234 1.57 -22.62 -15.11
N GLY A 235 0.62 -21.69 -15.07
CA GLY A 235 -0.76 -21.89 -15.47
C GLY A 235 -1.18 -20.90 -16.54
N ILE A 236 -2.00 -21.35 -17.49
CA ILE A 236 -2.63 -20.50 -18.51
C ILE A 236 -4.12 -20.78 -18.46
N SER A 237 -4.91 -19.72 -18.41
CA SER A 237 -6.36 -19.80 -18.56
C SER A 237 -6.77 -18.89 -19.72
N GLU A 238 -7.37 -19.46 -20.75
CA GLU A 238 -7.99 -18.69 -21.84
C GLU A 238 -9.43 -18.30 -21.44
N THR A 239 -9.81 -17.05 -21.69
CA THR A 239 -11.17 -16.49 -21.46
C THR A 239 -11.71 -15.88 -22.72
#